data_AF-A0A368CC00-F1
#
_entry.id   AF-A0A368CC00-F1
#
_cell.length_a   1.000
_cell.length_b   1.000
_cell.length_c   1.000
_cell.angle_alpha   90.00
_cell.angle_beta   90.00
_cell.angle_gamma   90.00
#
_symmetry.space_group_name_H-M   'P 1'
#
loop_
_entity.id
_entity.type
_entity.pdbx_description
1 polymer ?
#
loop_
_entity_poly.entity_id
_entity_poly.type
_entity_poly.pdbx_seq_one_letter_code
_entity_poly.pdbx_strand_id
1 'polypeptide(L)'
;DHTSADHTKLILKRKQTQDWLEDGSLIVVCDAFNTTLFQASDISHNNQPDITIASAAAQVQPGNTTDQIDHDYSQGAQVANYEPSIYFIAQSVSEDGYSLFREYLNIAKGKLTSRREELVTGVENMQLQFGLDLDAQDGIADAYFSASHIDEYYMWDAVLAVKVGLLFASEDGVRKDFDNNEYVLADTLVSVNKDKRKRYINHFVVSVRN
;
A
#
# COMPACT_ATOMS: atom_id res chain seq x y z
N ASP A 1 -22.18 -16.36 -9.30
CA ASP A 1 -22.08 -16.49 -10.77
C ASP A 1 -21.79 -15.10 -11.28
N HIS A 2 -20.56 -14.88 -11.74
CA HIS A 2 -20.10 -13.61 -12.28
C HIS A 2 -20.00 -13.81 -13.79
N THR A 3 -20.74 -13.01 -14.54
CA THR A 3 -20.66 -12.95 -16.01
C THR A 3 -20.88 -11.49 -16.37
N SER A 4 -19.84 -10.79 -16.80
CA SER A 4 -20.02 -9.54 -17.51
C SER A 4 -19.43 -9.70 -18.90
N ALA A 5 -20.20 -9.34 -19.92
CA ALA A 5 -19.70 -9.07 -21.28
C ALA A 5 -19.55 -7.56 -21.51
N ASP A 6 -19.69 -6.77 -20.43
CA ASP A 6 -19.56 -5.32 -20.38
C ASP A 6 -18.51 -5.03 -19.30
N HIS A 7 -17.27 -4.82 -19.74
CA HIS A 7 -16.12 -4.63 -18.86
C HIS A 7 -16.29 -3.39 -17.95
N THR A 8 -17.38 -2.61 -18.04
CA THR A 8 -17.64 -1.45 -17.16
C THR A 8 -18.36 -1.79 -15.86
N LYS A 9 -18.73 -3.06 -15.64
CA LYS A 9 -19.54 -3.49 -14.50
C LYS A 9 -19.11 -4.83 -13.93
N LEU A 10 -19.14 -4.92 -12.61
CA LEU A 10 -19.01 -6.17 -11.86
C LEU A 10 -20.37 -6.55 -11.26
N ILE A 11 -20.83 -7.78 -11.48
CA ILE A 11 -22.12 -8.27 -10.97
C ILE A 11 -21.87 -9.33 -9.89
N LEU A 12 -22.36 -9.11 -8.68
CA LEU A 12 -22.24 -10.02 -7.53
C LEU A 12 -23.59 -10.59 -7.13
N LYS A 13 -23.61 -11.81 -6.58
CA LYS A 13 -24.79 -12.30 -5.86
C LYS A 13 -24.86 -11.62 -4.49
N ARG A 14 -26.04 -11.10 -4.11
CA ARG A 14 -26.22 -10.45 -2.81
C ARG A 14 -26.09 -11.47 -1.67
N LYS A 15 -25.35 -11.09 -0.63
CA LYS A 15 -25.21 -11.80 0.66
C LYS A 15 -25.35 -10.79 1.81
N GLN A 16 -25.78 -11.27 2.98
CA GLN A 16 -25.93 -10.44 4.18
C GLN A 16 -24.61 -9.81 4.69
N THR A 17 -23.47 -10.32 4.26
CA THR A 17 -22.13 -9.85 4.70
C THR A 17 -21.54 -8.77 3.80
N GLN A 18 -22.32 -8.19 2.89
CA GLN A 18 -21.87 -7.21 1.89
C GLN A 18 -22.26 -5.77 2.23
N ASP A 19 -22.62 -5.50 3.49
CA ASP A 19 -23.04 -4.16 3.97
C ASP A 19 -21.93 -3.10 3.86
N TRP A 20 -20.68 -3.51 3.63
CA TRP A 20 -19.54 -2.64 3.39
C TRP A 20 -19.49 -2.06 1.96
N LEU A 21 -20.26 -2.61 1.02
CA LEU A 21 -20.34 -2.12 -0.35
C LEU A 21 -21.24 -0.87 -0.40
N GLU A 22 -20.60 0.29 -0.52
CA GLU A 22 -21.25 1.58 -0.72
C GLU A 22 -20.67 2.28 -1.96
N ASP A 23 -21.40 3.26 -2.50
CA ASP A 23 -20.86 4.13 -3.55
C ASP A 23 -19.49 4.70 -3.13
N GLY A 24 -18.53 4.73 -4.05
CA GLY A 24 -17.19 5.24 -3.81
C GLY A 24 -16.25 4.31 -3.03
N SER A 25 -16.67 3.11 -2.60
CA SER A 25 -15.78 2.12 -2.00
C SER A 25 -14.65 1.73 -2.96
N LEU A 26 -13.44 1.51 -2.42
CA LEU A 26 -12.35 0.88 -3.16
C LEU A 26 -12.48 -0.64 -3.07
N ILE A 27 -12.47 -1.29 -4.21
CA ILE A 27 -12.77 -2.71 -4.35
C ILE A 27 -11.59 -3.40 -4.99
N VAL A 28 -11.12 -4.47 -4.37
CA VAL A 28 -10.27 -5.46 -5.04
C VAL A 28 -11.14 -6.63 -5.47
N VAL A 29 -11.06 -6.98 -6.74
CA VAL A 29 -11.57 -8.24 -7.26
C VAL A 29 -10.38 -9.07 -7.76
N CYS A 30 -10.35 -10.35 -7.41
CA CYS A 30 -9.29 -11.25 -7.83
C CYS A 30 -9.80 -12.64 -8.18
N ASP A 31 -9.12 -13.31 -9.11
CA ASP A 31 -9.26 -14.73 -9.39
C ASP A 31 -7.87 -15.42 -9.37
N ALA A 32 -7.75 -16.60 -9.96
CA ALA A 32 -6.49 -17.34 -9.98
C ALA A 32 -5.40 -16.70 -10.88
N PHE A 33 -5.77 -15.73 -11.72
CA PHE A 33 -4.91 -15.20 -12.78
C PHE A 33 -4.79 -13.68 -12.76
N ASN A 34 -5.79 -12.97 -12.26
CA ASN A 34 -5.81 -11.50 -12.29
C ASN A 34 -6.36 -10.90 -10.99
N THR A 35 -5.89 -9.69 -10.71
CA THR A 35 -6.37 -8.83 -9.63
C THR A 35 -6.62 -7.43 -10.21
N THR A 36 -7.77 -6.84 -9.90
CA THR A 36 -8.13 -5.47 -10.28
C THR A 36 -8.55 -4.69 -9.05
N LEU A 37 -7.93 -3.52 -8.85
CA LEU A 37 -8.35 -2.52 -7.89
C LEU A 37 -9.08 -1.40 -8.63
N PHE A 38 -10.30 -1.08 -8.22
CA PHE A 38 -11.06 0.04 -8.78
C PHE A 38 -11.97 0.68 -7.71
N GLN A 39 -12.39 1.91 -7.95
CA GLN A 39 -13.38 2.60 -7.13
C GLN A 39 -14.79 2.37 -7.70
N ALA A 40 -15.73 1.95 -6.88
CA ALA A 40 -17.13 1.83 -7.27
C ALA A 40 -17.71 3.22 -7.55
N SER A 41 -18.17 3.49 -8.77
CA SER A 41 -18.82 4.75 -9.10
C SER A 41 -20.29 4.78 -8.70
N ASP A 42 -20.94 3.62 -8.73
CA ASP A 42 -22.35 3.42 -8.38
C ASP A 42 -22.56 1.95 -7.99
N ILE A 43 -23.37 1.69 -6.96
CA ILE A 43 -23.75 0.36 -6.51
C ILE A 43 -25.27 0.22 -6.52
N SER A 44 -25.78 -0.86 -7.13
CA SER A 44 -27.22 -1.08 -7.21
C SER A 44 -27.82 -1.46 -5.85
N HIS A 45 -28.61 -0.54 -5.28
CA HIS A 45 -29.32 -0.72 -4.00
C HIS A 45 -30.78 -1.23 -4.16
N ASN A 46 -31.16 -1.72 -5.34
CA ASN A 46 -32.55 -1.96 -5.76
C ASN A 46 -33.21 -3.25 -5.23
N ASN A 47 -32.79 -3.79 -4.07
CA ASN A 47 -33.32 -5.03 -3.48
C ASN A 47 -33.35 -6.28 -4.40
N GLN A 48 -32.64 -6.25 -5.54
CA GLN A 48 -32.53 -7.38 -6.47
C GLN A 48 -31.60 -8.49 -5.96
N PRO A 49 -31.70 -9.74 -6.44
CA PRO A 49 -30.80 -10.83 -6.02
C PRO A 49 -29.33 -10.55 -6.33
N ASP A 50 -29.07 -9.67 -7.29
CA ASP A 50 -27.74 -9.33 -7.79
C ASP A 50 -27.41 -7.87 -7.43
N ILE A 51 -26.13 -7.61 -7.16
CA ILE A 51 -25.55 -6.28 -6.94
C ILE A 51 -24.69 -5.97 -8.16
N THR A 52 -25.03 -4.93 -8.89
CA THR A 52 -24.19 -4.37 -9.95
C THR A 52 -23.33 -3.26 -9.36
N ILE A 53 -22.03 -3.31 -9.65
CA ILE A 53 -21.04 -2.31 -9.26
C ILE A 53 -20.49 -1.72 -10.56
N ALA A 54 -20.68 -0.41 -10.76
CA ALA A 54 -20.13 0.30 -11.90
C ALA A 54 -18.74 0.88 -11.60
N SER A 55 -17.90 1.00 -12.62
CA SER A 55 -16.53 1.53 -12.54
C SER A 55 -16.34 2.84 -13.32
N ALA A 56 -17.37 3.66 -13.51
CA ALA A 56 -17.30 4.86 -14.35
C ALA A 56 -16.14 5.80 -13.99
N ALA A 57 -15.41 6.28 -15.02
CA ALA A 57 -14.28 7.18 -14.84
C ALA A 57 -14.70 8.54 -14.24
N ALA A 58 -13.85 9.08 -13.36
CA ALA A 58 -13.93 10.44 -12.81
C ALA A 58 -15.26 10.89 -12.16
N GLN A 59 -16.17 9.97 -11.83
CA GLN A 59 -17.43 10.28 -11.11
C GLN A 59 -17.25 10.37 -9.58
N VAL A 60 -16.20 9.74 -9.07
CA VAL A 60 -15.82 9.70 -7.65
C VAL A 60 -14.38 10.20 -7.51
N GLN A 61 -14.00 10.67 -6.33
CA GLN A 61 -12.63 11.14 -6.03
C GLN A 61 -11.94 10.12 -5.10
N PRO A 62 -10.70 9.68 -5.39
CA PRO A 62 -9.83 10.11 -6.50
C PRO A 62 -10.26 9.61 -7.90
N GLY A 63 -11.09 8.57 -7.98
CA GLY A 63 -11.72 8.10 -9.22
C GLY A 63 -10.92 7.08 -10.00
N ASN A 64 -11.62 6.40 -10.92
CA ASN A 64 -10.98 5.50 -11.88
C ASN A 64 -10.43 6.30 -13.06
N THR A 65 -9.28 5.87 -13.57
CA THR A 65 -8.63 6.42 -14.78
C THR A 65 -9.41 6.07 -16.05
N THR A 66 -10.01 4.88 -16.09
CA THR A 66 -10.88 4.39 -17.17
C THR A 66 -12.20 3.91 -16.59
N ASP A 67 -13.19 3.66 -17.43
CA ASP A 67 -14.44 3.01 -17.01
C ASP A 67 -14.37 1.48 -17.11
N GLN A 68 -13.26 0.93 -17.62
CA GLN A 68 -13.09 -0.51 -17.85
C GLN A 68 -12.48 -1.19 -16.61
N ILE A 69 -13.01 -2.36 -16.30
CA ILE A 69 -12.41 -3.38 -15.45
C ILE A 69 -11.64 -4.28 -16.42
N ASP A 70 -10.32 -4.27 -16.33
CA ASP A 70 -9.43 -4.82 -17.36
C ASP A 70 -9.48 -6.36 -17.52
N HIS A 71 -10.32 -7.04 -16.74
CA HIS A 71 -10.47 -8.50 -16.77
C HIS A 71 -11.91 -8.95 -16.48
N ASP A 72 -12.36 -9.97 -17.21
CA ASP A 72 -13.66 -10.62 -16.99
C ASP A 72 -13.55 -11.64 -15.85
N TYR A 73 -14.08 -11.27 -14.69
CA TYR A 73 -14.11 -12.13 -13.52
C TYR A 73 -15.25 -13.16 -13.61
N SER A 74 -14.88 -14.43 -13.53
CA SER A 74 -15.81 -15.57 -13.63
C SER A 74 -16.28 -16.08 -12.26
N GLN A 75 -17.13 -17.11 -12.25
CA GLN A 75 -17.60 -17.76 -11.02
C GLN A 75 -16.41 -18.27 -10.20
N GLY A 76 -16.30 -17.82 -8.94
CA GLY A 76 -15.20 -18.19 -8.04
C GLY A 76 -14.23 -17.04 -7.76
N ALA A 77 -14.31 -15.94 -8.52
CA ALA A 77 -13.62 -14.70 -8.18
C ALA A 77 -14.04 -14.20 -6.79
N GLN A 78 -13.07 -13.61 -6.09
CA GLN A 78 -13.26 -13.05 -4.76
C GLN A 78 -13.30 -11.52 -4.85
N VAL A 79 -14.13 -10.92 -4.02
CA VAL A 79 -14.28 -9.47 -3.93
C VAL A 79 -14.09 -9.07 -2.48
N ALA A 80 -13.22 -8.10 -2.26
CA ALA A 80 -12.87 -7.60 -0.95
C ALA A 80 -12.81 -6.07 -0.94
N ASN A 81 -13.02 -5.50 0.25
CA ASN A 81 -12.76 -4.10 0.51
C ASN A 81 -11.25 -3.86 0.45
N TYR A 82 -10.82 -2.78 -0.21
CA TYR A 82 -9.43 -2.36 -0.16
C TYR A 82 -9.23 -1.36 0.99
N GLU A 83 -8.31 -1.68 1.91
CA GLU A 83 -7.99 -0.84 3.06
C GLU A 83 -6.52 -0.41 3.00
N PRO A 84 -6.21 0.73 2.36
CA PRO A 84 -4.84 1.20 2.26
C PRO A 84 -4.29 1.68 3.61
N SER A 85 -3.01 1.42 3.86
CA SER A 85 -2.27 1.97 4.99
C SER A 85 -0.97 2.63 4.50
N ILE A 86 -0.68 3.82 5.00
CA ILE A 86 0.56 4.54 4.75
C ILE A 86 1.46 4.42 5.98
N TYR A 87 2.73 4.09 5.80
CA TYR A 87 3.75 4.15 6.85
C TYR A 87 4.71 5.30 6.55
N PHE A 88 5.03 6.12 7.55
CA PHE A 88 5.93 7.26 7.36
C PHE A 88 6.57 7.70 8.67
N ILE A 89 7.67 8.45 8.55
CA ILE A 89 8.34 9.08 9.69
C ILE A 89 7.82 10.51 9.84
N ALA A 90 7.41 10.88 11.05
CA ALA A 90 7.01 12.24 11.39
C ALA A 90 7.42 12.58 12.82
N GLN A 91 7.28 13.85 13.19
CA GLN A 91 7.55 14.30 14.55
C GLN A 91 6.68 13.52 15.54
N SER A 92 7.31 13.01 16.59
CA SER A 92 6.65 12.27 17.66
C SER A 92 5.60 13.14 18.36
N VAL A 93 4.51 12.51 18.80
CA VAL A 93 3.48 13.17 19.63
C VAL A 93 3.51 12.73 21.09
N SER A 94 4.29 11.67 21.39
CA SER A 94 4.42 11.12 22.74
C SER A 94 5.74 11.49 23.41
N GLU A 95 6.79 11.77 22.63
CA GLU A 95 8.17 12.01 23.09
C GLU A 95 8.86 13.07 22.21
N ASP A 96 10.08 13.47 22.57
CA ASP A 96 10.90 14.33 21.70
C ASP A 96 11.48 13.51 20.52
N GLY A 97 11.52 14.13 19.33
CA GLY A 97 12.12 13.54 18.14
C GLY A 97 11.10 13.04 17.12
N TYR A 98 11.38 11.89 16.50
CA TYR A 98 10.61 11.31 15.40
C TYR A 98 10.10 9.91 15.74
N SER A 99 8.99 9.55 15.11
CA SER A 99 8.33 8.26 15.28
C SER A 99 7.92 7.67 13.94
N LEU A 100 7.78 6.34 13.92
CA LEU A 100 7.10 5.63 12.85
C LEU A 100 5.59 5.74 13.09
N PHE A 101 4.89 6.28 12.10
CA PHE A 101 3.44 6.36 12.08
C PHE A 101 2.86 5.40 11.06
N ARG A 102 1.64 4.96 11.33
CA ARG A 102 0.73 4.34 10.37
C ARG A 102 -0.50 5.21 10.21
N GLU A 103 -0.91 5.47 8.98
CA GLU A 103 -2.14 6.18 8.65
C GLU A 103 -3.04 5.27 7.82
N TYR A 104 -4.17 4.90 8.41
CA TYR A 104 -5.22 4.13 7.75
C TYR A 104 -6.04 5.07 6.89
N LEU A 105 -6.26 4.69 5.65
CA LEU A 105 -7.13 5.42 4.73
C LEU A 105 -8.46 4.69 4.62
N ASN A 106 -9.55 5.43 4.72
CA ASN A 106 -10.89 4.93 4.44
C ASN A 106 -11.53 5.83 3.38
N ILE A 107 -11.94 5.21 2.27
CA ILE A 107 -12.69 5.86 1.21
C ILE A 107 -14.09 5.27 1.20
N ALA A 108 -15.06 6.11 1.58
CA ALA A 108 -16.48 5.77 1.52
C ALA A 108 -17.24 6.98 0.96
N LYS A 109 -18.21 6.74 0.07
CA LYS A 109 -19.04 7.79 -0.55
C LYS A 109 -18.20 8.86 -1.26
N GLY A 110 -17.09 8.44 -1.87
CA GLY A 110 -16.15 9.33 -2.57
C GLY A 110 -15.41 10.31 -1.65
N LYS A 111 -15.45 10.09 -0.33
CA LYS A 111 -14.76 10.91 0.67
C LYS A 111 -13.62 10.12 1.29
N LEU A 112 -12.40 10.66 1.15
CA LEU A 112 -11.23 10.17 1.88
C LEU A 112 -11.30 10.67 3.32
N THR A 113 -11.18 9.74 4.26
CA THR A 113 -10.90 9.99 5.66
C THR A 113 -9.66 9.20 6.06
N SER A 114 -8.95 9.68 7.08
CA SER A 114 -7.78 8.95 7.58
C SER A 114 -7.71 8.96 9.09
N ARG A 115 -7.10 7.91 9.65
CA ARG A 115 -6.76 7.81 11.06
C ARG A 115 -5.27 7.52 11.20
N ARG A 116 -4.56 8.45 11.84
CA ARG A 116 -3.13 8.32 12.14
C ARG A 116 -2.92 7.68 13.49
N GLU A 117 -1.92 6.80 13.57
CA GLU A 117 -1.49 6.07 14.75
C GLU A 117 0.04 6.14 14.86
N GLU A 118 0.54 6.58 16.02
CA GLU A 118 1.97 6.49 16.35
C GLU A 118 2.29 5.05 16.77
N LEU A 119 3.23 4.39 16.09
CA LEU A 119 3.54 2.99 16.35
C LEU A 119 4.74 2.84 17.30
N VAL A 120 5.84 3.52 16.97
CA VAL A 120 7.12 3.38 17.68
C VAL A 120 7.85 4.71 17.66
N THR A 121 8.26 5.18 18.84
CA THR A 121 9.08 6.38 18.99
C THR A 121 10.56 6.11 18.70
N GLY A 122 11.32 7.18 18.48
CA GLY A 122 12.76 7.12 18.22
C GLY A 122 13.12 6.59 16.83
N VAL A 123 12.16 6.47 15.89
CA VAL A 123 12.44 6.09 14.50
C VAL A 123 12.72 7.35 13.69
N GLU A 124 13.96 7.55 13.26
CA GLU A 124 14.39 8.81 12.63
C GLU A 124 14.43 8.74 11.12
N ASN A 125 14.53 7.53 10.58
CA ASN A 125 14.65 7.32 9.15
C ASN A 125 14.10 5.95 8.75
N MET A 126 13.47 5.92 7.57
CA MET A 126 13.00 4.71 6.92
C MET A 126 13.41 4.78 5.45
N GLN A 127 14.08 3.74 4.97
CA GLN A 127 14.45 3.56 3.57
C GLN A 127 13.84 2.27 3.03
N LEU A 128 13.45 2.30 1.76
CA LEU A 128 12.82 1.19 1.07
C LEU A 128 13.61 0.90 -0.21
N GLN A 129 13.83 -0.38 -0.47
CA GLN A 129 14.24 -0.90 -1.77
C GLN A 129 13.32 -2.03 -2.16
N PHE A 130 13.09 -2.21 -3.45
CA PHE A 130 12.13 -3.14 -4.00
C PHE A 130 12.89 -4.24 -4.72
N GLY A 131 12.63 -5.48 -4.33
CA GLY A 131 13.22 -6.68 -4.92
C GLY A 131 12.48 -7.08 -6.18
N LEU A 132 13.20 -7.16 -7.30
CA LEU A 132 12.65 -7.53 -8.60
C LEU A 132 13.10 -8.93 -9.00
N ASP A 133 12.18 -9.66 -9.62
CA ASP A 133 12.46 -10.87 -10.39
C ASP A 133 12.77 -10.48 -11.84
N LEU A 134 14.05 -10.51 -12.18
CA LEU A 134 14.60 -10.10 -13.46
C LEU A 134 15.00 -11.30 -14.33
N ASP A 135 15.30 -12.43 -13.71
CA ASP A 135 15.72 -13.66 -14.37
C ASP A 135 14.68 -14.79 -14.19
N ALA A 136 14.48 -15.59 -15.25
CA ALA A 136 13.64 -16.78 -15.27
C ALA A 136 12.16 -16.68 -14.81
N GLN A 137 11.71 -15.56 -14.23
CA GLN A 137 10.38 -15.37 -13.64
C GLN A 137 10.05 -16.48 -12.63
N ASP A 138 11.03 -16.84 -11.80
CA ASP A 138 10.96 -17.98 -10.89
C ASP A 138 10.37 -17.64 -9.50
N GLY A 139 10.00 -16.37 -9.29
CA GLY A 139 9.42 -15.88 -8.06
C GLY A 139 10.45 -15.46 -7.01
N ILE A 140 11.73 -15.33 -7.38
CA ILE A 140 12.82 -14.94 -6.49
C ILE A 140 13.33 -13.55 -6.88
N ALA A 141 13.58 -12.70 -5.88
CA ALA A 141 14.15 -11.37 -6.14
C ALA A 141 15.66 -11.47 -6.39
N ASP A 142 16.10 -11.03 -7.58
CA ASP A 142 17.50 -11.03 -8.01
C ASP A 142 18.27 -9.80 -7.53
N ALA A 143 17.60 -8.66 -7.55
CA ALA A 143 18.19 -7.36 -7.25
C ALA A 143 17.18 -6.41 -6.60
N TYR A 144 17.71 -5.43 -5.88
CA TYR A 144 16.91 -4.44 -5.15
C TYR A 144 17.17 -3.03 -5.71
N PHE A 145 16.09 -2.30 -5.97
CA PHE A 145 16.14 -0.96 -6.56
C PHE A 145 15.26 0.05 -5.81
N SER A 146 15.57 1.33 -5.96
CA SER A 146 14.71 2.40 -5.43
C SER A 146 13.41 2.51 -6.25
N ALA A 147 12.36 3.07 -5.63
CA ALA A 147 11.13 3.38 -6.36
C ALA A 147 11.39 4.26 -7.60
N SER A 148 12.28 5.25 -7.48
CA SER A 148 12.62 6.13 -8.61
C SER A 148 13.22 5.38 -9.80
N HIS A 149 14.02 4.34 -9.55
CA HIS A 149 14.57 3.51 -10.60
C HIS A 149 13.47 2.65 -11.23
N ILE A 150 12.60 2.05 -10.42
CA ILE A 150 11.47 1.26 -10.94
C ILE A 150 10.54 2.12 -11.81
N ASP A 151 10.24 3.35 -11.37
CA ASP A 151 9.43 4.31 -12.11
C ASP A 151 10.09 4.68 -13.45
N GLU A 152 11.40 4.94 -13.45
CA GLU A 152 12.16 5.29 -14.65
C GLU A 152 12.11 4.19 -15.72
N TYR A 153 12.14 2.92 -15.29
CA TYR A 153 12.18 1.75 -16.17
C TYR A 153 10.85 0.99 -16.29
N TYR A 154 9.76 1.49 -15.68
CA TYR A 154 8.42 0.87 -15.68
C TYR A 154 8.39 -0.59 -15.21
N MET A 155 9.11 -0.92 -14.14
CA MET A 155 9.34 -2.32 -13.71
C MET A 155 8.48 -2.76 -12.52
N TRP A 156 7.37 -2.07 -12.23
CA TRP A 156 6.51 -2.37 -11.07
C TRP A 156 5.94 -3.79 -11.12
N ASP A 157 5.67 -4.31 -12.32
CA ASP A 157 5.13 -5.66 -12.52
C ASP A 157 6.11 -6.78 -12.10
N ALA A 158 7.40 -6.48 -12.02
CA ALA A 158 8.44 -7.43 -11.60
C ALA A 158 8.74 -7.41 -10.09
N VAL A 159 8.09 -6.53 -9.32
CA VAL A 159 8.36 -6.37 -7.89
C VAL A 159 7.72 -7.52 -7.09
N LEU A 160 8.55 -8.25 -6.34
CA LEU A 160 8.11 -9.38 -5.50
C LEU A 160 8.45 -9.20 -4.02
N ALA A 161 9.23 -8.20 -3.65
CA ALA A 161 9.62 -7.95 -2.27
C ALA A 161 9.92 -6.49 -2.01
N VAL A 162 9.87 -6.10 -0.73
CA VAL A 162 10.35 -4.80 -0.24
C VAL A 162 11.32 -5.05 0.90
N LYS A 163 12.56 -4.59 0.74
CA LYS A 163 13.55 -4.48 1.80
C LYS A 163 13.34 -3.16 2.52
N VAL A 164 13.08 -3.25 3.82
CA VAL A 164 12.84 -2.11 4.71
C VAL A 164 14.05 -1.92 5.62
N GLY A 165 14.55 -0.70 5.69
CA GLY A 165 15.59 -0.29 6.63
C GLY A 165 15.10 0.81 7.55
N LEU A 166 15.20 0.58 8.85
CA LEU A 166 14.81 1.53 9.90
C LEU A 166 16.04 1.93 10.71
N LEU A 167 16.16 3.24 10.97
CA LEU A 167 17.14 3.78 11.89
C LEU A 167 16.45 4.27 13.15
N PHE A 168 16.82 3.64 14.26
CA PHE A 168 16.35 4.04 15.57
C PHE A 168 17.41 4.87 16.28
N ALA A 169 16.98 5.81 17.10
CA ALA A 169 17.81 6.57 18.02
C ALA A 169 17.27 6.48 19.44
N SER A 170 18.17 6.50 20.42
CA SER A 170 17.79 6.74 21.81
C SER A 170 17.18 8.12 21.95
N GLU A 171 16.15 8.25 22.80
CA GLU A 171 15.55 9.54 23.14
C GLU A 171 16.61 10.51 23.66
N ASP A 172 17.39 10.07 24.65
CA ASP A 172 18.46 10.86 25.25
C ASP A 172 19.81 10.74 24.54
N GLY A 173 20.58 11.82 24.64
CA GLY A 173 21.97 11.86 24.23
C GLY A 173 22.89 11.12 25.21
N VAL A 174 23.05 9.81 25.03
CA VAL A 174 23.85 8.95 25.93
C VAL A 174 25.32 8.80 25.52
N ARG A 175 25.72 9.30 24.35
CA ARG A 175 27.11 9.23 23.87
C ARG A 175 27.97 10.32 24.50
N LYS A 176 29.24 10.01 24.75
CA LYS A 176 30.24 11.00 25.20
C LYS A 176 30.50 12.04 24.11
N ASP A 177 30.77 11.56 22.90
CA ASP A 177 31.08 12.34 21.71
C ASP A 177 29.87 12.40 20.75
N PHE A 178 29.86 13.41 19.90
CA PHE A 178 28.83 13.54 18.88
C PHE A 178 28.90 12.39 17.88
N ASP A 179 27.73 11.86 17.51
CA ASP A 179 27.55 11.02 16.35
C ASP A 179 27.67 11.85 15.07
N ASN A 180 28.55 11.44 14.18
CA ASN A 180 28.69 12.01 12.84
C ASN A 180 28.88 10.88 11.82
N ASN A 181 28.36 9.70 12.14
CA ASN A 181 28.44 8.52 11.31
C ASN A 181 27.39 8.58 10.20
N GLU A 182 27.64 7.82 9.14
CA GLU A 182 26.63 7.47 8.15
C GLU A 182 26.14 6.03 8.41
N TYR A 183 24.88 5.79 8.12
CA TYR A 183 24.21 4.51 8.35
C TYR A 183 23.67 3.99 7.01
N VAL A 184 23.88 2.70 6.73
CA VAL A 184 23.30 2.07 5.54
C VAL A 184 21.95 1.46 5.91
N LEU A 185 20.88 1.97 5.32
CA LEU A 185 19.50 1.54 5.50
C LEU A 185 18.93 1.06 4.17
N ALA A 186 18.56 -0.22 4.06
CA ALA A 186 18.10 -0.82 2.81
C ALA A 186 19.00 -0.38 1.64
N ASP A 187 20.29 -0.70 1.72
CA ASP A 187 21.32 -0.36 0.72
C ASP A 187 21.52 1.14 0.41
N THR A 188 20.85 2.02 1.17
CA THR A 188 20.92 3.49 1.01
C THR A 188 21.74 4.09 2.14
N LEU A 189 22.77 4.88 1.80
CA LEU A 189 23.57 5.59 2.79
C LEU A 189 22.84 6.84 3.29
N VAL A 190 22.69 6.95 4.60
CA VAL A 190 21.96 8.04 5.27
C VAL A 190 22.87 8.73 6.30
N SER A 191 23.02 10.05 6.16
CA SER A 191 23.66 10.89 7.16
C SER A 191 22.67 11.32 8.25
N VAL A 192 23.15 11.52 9.47
CA VAL A 192 22.32 11.92 10.61
C VAL A 192 22.75 13.28 11.16
N ASN A 193 21.86 13.91 11.93
CA ASN A 193 22.18 15.11 12.67
C ASN A 193 23.29 14.84 13.69
N LYS A 194 24.19 15.80 13.84
CA LYS A 194 25.28 15.74 14.80
C LYS A 194 24.77 15.92 16.23
N ASP A 195 24.49 14.81 16.90
CA ASP A 195 23.95 14.77 18.25
C ASP A 195 24.63 13.68 19.10
N LYS A 196 24.19 13.48 20.34
CA LYS A 196 24.76 12.46 21.24
C LYS A 196 23.91 11.20 21.33
N ARG A 197 22.94 11.02 20.44
CA ARG A 197 22.00 9.90 20.52
C ARG A 197 22.68 8.63 19.99
N LYS A 198 22.39 7.50 20.64
CA LYS A 198 22.89 6.20 20.19
C LYS A 198 21.92 5.65 19.17
N ARG A 199 22.43 5.17 18.03
CA ARG A 199 21.61 4.66 16.94
C ARG A 199 21.81 3.17 16.72
N TYR A 200 20.76 2.51 16.23
CA TYR A 200 20.81 1.13 15.80
C TYR A 200 19.95 0.94 14.54
N ILE A 201 20.39 0.04 13.67
CA ILE A 201 19.75 -0.27 12.41
C ILE A 201 18.92 -1.54 12.56
N ASN A 202 17.73 -1.56 11.97
CA ASN A 202 16.97 -2.77 11.73
C ASN A 202 16.68 -2.94 10.23
N HIS A 203 16.79 -4.19 9.75
CA HIS A 203 16.46 -4.56 8.39
C HIS A 203 15.54 -5.78 8.38
N PHE A 204 14.54 -5.74 7.51
CA PHE A 204 13.71 -6.90 7.19
C PHE A 204 13.23 -6.82 5.75
N VAL A 205 12.84 -7.97 5.20
CA VAL A 205 12.29 -8.09 3.85
C VAL A 205 10.87 -8.62 3.96
N VAL A 206 9.95 -7.98 3.24
CA VAL A 206 8.55 -8.39 3.13
C VAL A 206 8.32 -8.85 1.70
N SER A 207 7.84 -10.07 1.50
CA SER A 207 7.39 -10.53 0.18
C SER A 207 6.08 -9.84 -0.18
N VAL A 208 5.97 -9.40 -1.42
CA VAL A 208 4.76 -8.86 -2.02
C VAL A 208 4.24 -9.93 -2.97
N ARG A 209 2.96 -10.28 -2.85
CA ARG A 209 2.29 -11.15 -3.80
C ARG A 209 1.39 -10.25 -4.65
N ASN A 210 1.74 -10.10 -5.92
CA ASN A 210 0.83 -9.60 -6.95
C ASN A 210 -0.16 -10.71 -7.35
#